data_AF-A0A2I1HQJ3-F1
#
_entry.id   AF-A0A2I1HQJ3-F1
#
_cell.length_a   1.000
_cell.length_b   1.000
_cell.length_c   1.000
_cell.angle_alpha   90.00
_cell.angle_beta   90.00
_cell.angle_gamma   90.00
#
_symmetry.space_group_name_H-M   'P 1'
#
loop_
_entity.id
_entity.type
_entity.pdbx_description
1 polymer ?
#
loop_
_entity_poly.entity_id
_entity_poly.type
_entity_poly.pdbx_seq_one_letter_code
_entity_poly.pdbx_strand_id
1 'polypeptide(L)'
;MDSISTKQLLTKTRKFLAKLPSLSEIMSYGQKHKKIQILSCDLSYVDVYISEGIVIDEGACLLLPDEFNGYICADTTADGNCLYNAVSYFFIHENSLSTQLRLSTILELMAYADEYLVLEVFEKDYSYSDRAFSKANNKRYQQPEYRNIAPFVAEIMEMCRIGAWSPLGALYGLASAALQIWPPLGAHM
;
A
#
# COMPACT_ATOMS: atom_id res chain seq x y z
N MET A 1 -26.13 3.88 -3.45
CA MET A 1 -25.24 2.79 -3.90
C MET A 1 -24.70 2.14 -2.65
N ASP A 2 -24.95 0.84 -2.45
CA ASP A 2 -24.39 0.13 -1.30
C ASP A 2 -22.86 0.24 -1.35
N SER A 3 -22.28 0.91 -0.35
CA SER A 3 -20.84 1.00 -0.22
C SER A 3 -20.31 -0.42 -0.02
N ILE A 4 -19.68 -0.99 -1.05
CA ILE A 4 -18.96 -2.25 -0.92
C ILE A 4 -17.91 -2.04 0.18
N SER A 5 -17.91 -2.87 1.22
CA SER A 5 -16.92 -2.69 2.29
C SER A 5 -15.50 -2.92 1.74
N THR A 6 -14.52 -2.22 2.29
CA THR A 6 -13.10 -2.32 1.88
C THR A 6 -12.63 -3.78 1.80
N LYS A 7 -13.03 -4.62 2.77
CA LYS A 7 -12.73 -6.06 2.80
C LYS A 7 -13.37 -6.84 1.64
N GLN A 8 -14.61 -6.50 1.28
CA GLN A 8 -15.28 -7.09 0.12
C GLN A 8 -14.59 -6.68 -1.18
N LEU A 9 -14.13 -5.43 -1.31
CA LEU A 9 -13.43 -4.98 -2.51
C LEU A 9 -12.04 -5.62 -2.65
N LEU A 10 -11.29 -5.79 -1.56
CA LEU A 10 -10.04 -6.58 -1.55
C LEU A 10 -10.30 -8.00 -2.06
N THR A 11 -11.36 -8.65 -1.58
CA THR A 11 -11.75 -10.00 -2.01
C THR A 11 -12.11 -10.05 -3.49
N LYS A 12 -12.87 -9.06 -3.98
CA LYS A 12 -13.24 -8.94 -5.41
C LYS A 12 -12.03 -8.69 -6.30
N THR A 13 -11.12 -7.81 -5.86
CA THR A 13 -9.87 -7.48 -6.57
C THR A 13 -9.00 -8.73 -6.72
N ARG A 14 -8.82 -9.49 -5.64
CA ARG A 14 -8.10 -10.77 -5.71
C ARG A 14 -8.72 -11.76 -6.68
N LYS A 15 -10.05 -11.91 -6.65
CA LYS A 15 -10.77 -12.80 -7.58
C LYS A 15 -10.65 -12.34 -9.03
N PHE A 16 -10.57 -11.02 -9.27
CA PHE A 16 -10.31 -10.46 -10.58
C PHE A 16 -8.90 -10.80 -11.07
N LEU A 17 -7.86 -10.54 -10.26
CA LEU A 17 -6.48 -10.86 -10.60
C LEU A 17 -6.24 -12.37 -10.82
N ALA A 18 -6.95 -13.22 -10.07
CA ALA A 18 -6.88 -14.68 -10.25
C ALA A 18 -7.39 -15.17 -11.63
N LYS A 19 -8.12 -14.35 -12.38
CA LYS A 19 -8.53 -14.64 -13.77
C LYS A 19 -7.43 -14.32 -14.79
N LEU A 20 -6.29 -13.83 -14.33
CA LEU A 20 -5.12 -13.46 -15.14
C LEU A 20 -5.48 -12.41 -16.21
N PRO A 21 -6.05 -11.26 -15.81
CA PRO A 21 -6.36 -10.17 -16.73
C PRO A 21 -5.09 -9.60 -17.37
N SER A 22 -5.21 -9.03 -18.56
CA SER A 22 -4.14 -8.26 -19.19
C SER A 22 -3.80 -6.99 -18.39
N LEU A 23 -2.63 -6.39 -18.66
CA LEU A 23 -2.20 -5.17 -17.95
C LEU A 23 -3.21 -4.02 -18.12
N SER A 24 -3.77 -3.83 -19.32
CA SER A 24 -4.75 -2.78 -19.57
C SER A 24 -6.07 -3.02 -18.82
N GLU A 25 -6.48 -4.27 -18.66
CA GLU A 25 -7.64 -4.63 -17.82
C GLU A 25 -7.35 -4.36 -16.34
N ILE A 26 -6.13 -4.61 -15.86
CA ILE A 26 -5.69 -4.30 -14.49
C ILE A 26 -5.75 -2.81 -14.24
N MET A 27 -5.17 -2.00 -15.13
CA MET A 27 -5.18 -0.54 -15.03
C MET A 27 -6.60 0.02 -15.07
N SER A 28 -7.43 -0.45 -15.99
CA SER A 28 -8.84 -0.06 -16.09
C SER A 28 -9.62 -0.41 -14.81
N TYR A 29 -9.34 -1.57 -14.20
CA TYR A 29 -9.94 -1.96 -12.93
C TYR A 29 -9.50 -1.03 -11.79
N GLY A 30 -8.20 -0.75 -11.68
CA GLY A 30 -7.63 0.16 -10.67
C GLY A 30 -8.27 1.54 -10.77
N GLN A 31 -8.24 2.15 -11.95
CA GLN A 31 -8.82 3.47 -12.23
C GLN A 31 -10.31 3.54 -11.91
N LYS A 32 -11.07 2.49 -12.23
CA LYS A 32 -12.51 2.43 -11.91
C LYS A 32 -12.81 2.49 -10.42
N HIS A 33 -11.99 1.83 -9.59
CA HIS A 33 -12.27 1.69 -8.16
C HIS A 33 -11.50 2.68 -7.28
N LYS A 34 -10.42 3.29 -7.79
CA LYS A 34 -9.66 4.36 -7.12
C LYS A 34 -10.50 5.63 -6.90
N LYS A 35 -11.47 5.90 -7.79
CA LYS A 35 -12.40 7.05 -7.68
C LYS A 35 -13.36 6.99 -6.49
N ILE A 36 -13.38 5.87 -5.77
CA ILE A 36 -14.13 5.74 -4.52
C ILE A 36 -13.24 6.34 -3.43
N GLN A 37 -13.62 7.47 -2.83
CA GLN A 37 -12.95 7.99 -1.64
C GLN A 37 -12.99 6.90 -0.56
N ILE A 38 -11.84 6.31 -0.27
CA ILE A 38 -11.70 5.17 0.65
C ILE A 38 -11.45 5.65 2.09
N LEU A 39 -11.11 6.93 2.30
CA LEU A 39 -10.90 7.48 3.63
C LEU A 39 -12.19 8.07 4.18
N SER A 40 -12.57 7.57 5.36
CA SER A 40 -13.73 8.04 6.13
C SER A 40 -13.42 9.29 6.97
N CYS A 41 -12.17 9.74 6.98
CA CYS A 41 -11.68 10.81 7.84
C CYS A 41 -11.16 11.97 6.98
N ASP A 42 -11.52 13.19 7.37
CA ASP A 42 -10.91 14.39 6.83
C ASP A 42 -9.47 14.47 7.35
N LEU A 43 -8.49 14.37 6.44
CA LEU A 43 -7.07 14.46 6.76
C LEU A 43 -6.53 15.87 6.48
N SER A 44 -7.40 16.87 6.30
CA SER A 44 -7.00 18.28 6.18
C SER A 44 -6.28 18.80 7.43
N TYR A 45 -6.41 18.10 8.56
CA TYR A 45 -5.81 18.46 9.84
C TYR A 45 -5.23 17.21 10.49
N VAL A 46 -3.99 16.87 10.14
CA VAL A 46 -3.21 15.87 10.87
C VAL A 46 -2.48 16.61 11.99
N ASP A 47 -3.00 16.42 13.20
CA ASP A 47 -2.39 16.96 14.40
C ASP A 47 -1.11 16.16 14.68
N VAL A 48 0.05 16.76 14.41
CA VAL A 48 1.36 16.16 14.72
C VAL A 48 1.67 16.41 16.19
N TYR A 49 0.80 15.95 17.09
CA TYR A 49 1.08 15.94 18.52
C TYR A 49 1.29 14.49 18.97
N ILE A 50 2.28 14.30 19.84
CA ILE A 50 2.50 13.02 20.52
C ILE A 50 1.29 12.81 21.43
N SER A 51 0.44 11.84 21.08
CA SER A 51 -0.73 11.47 21.89
C SER A 51 -0.31 11.12 23.32
N GLU A 52 -1.09 11.55 24.32
CA GLU A 52 -0.92 11.07 25.68
C GLU A 52 -1.24 9.56 25.71
N GLY A 53 -0.23 8.74 25.98
CA GLY A 53 -0.39 7.27 26.04
C GLY A 53 0.17 6.49 24.86
N ILE A 54 1.04 7.07 24.04
CA ILE A 54 1.84 6.28 23.08
C ILE A 54 2.61 5.20 23.83
N VAL A 55 2.45 3.95 23.38
CA VAL A 55 3.29 2.84 23.80
C VAL A 55 4.58 2.90 22.98
N ILE A 56 5.70 3.07 23.65
CA ILE A 56 7.02 3.19 22.99
C ILE A 56 7.62 1.80 22.81
N ASP A 57 8.06 1.51 21.59
CA ASP A 57 8.92 0.36 21.30
C ASP A 57 10.38 0.73 21.59
N GLU A 58 10.80 0.51 22.84
CA GLU A 58 12.18 0.79 23.29
C GLU A 58 13.23 0.00 22.49
N GLY A 59 12.88 -1.21 22.03
CA GLY A 59 13.77 -2.05 21.23
C GLY A 59 14.03 -1.43 19.86
N ALA A 60 12.99 -0.94 19.19
CA ALA A 60 13.13 -0.23 17.92
C ALA A 60 13.92 1.08 18.10
N CYS A 61 13.70 1.82 19.19
CA CYS A 61 14.45 3.05 19.49
C CYS A 61 15.97 2.79 19.59
N LEU A 62 16.39 1.67 20.18
CA LEU A 62 17.82 1.29 20.28
C LEU A 62 18.48 0.98 18.93
N LEU A 63 17.67 0.67 17.91
CA LEU A 63 18.14 0.31 16.57
C LEU A 63 18.08 1.50 15.60
N LEU A 64 17.55 2.64 16.03
CA LEU A 64 17.49 3.84 15.21
C LEU A 64 18.92 4.34 14.93
N PRO A 65 19.25 4.66 13.67
CA PRO A 65 20.46 5.40 13.35
C PRO A 65 20.51 6.74 14.10
N ASP A 66 21.71 7.23 14.39
CA ASP A 66 21.91 8.42 15.24
C ASP A 66 21.15 9.67 14.77
N GLU A 67 20.97 9.80 13.45
CA GLU A 67 20.20 10.88 12.82
C GLU A 67 18.70 10.88 13.21
N PHE A 68 18.19 9.77 13.75
CA PHE A 68 16.80 9.62 14.20
C PHE A 68 16.65 9.55 15.73
N ASN A 69 17.69 9.83 16.52
CA ASN A 69 17.63 9.75 17.99
C ASN A 69 16.59 10.68 18.66
N GLY A 70 16.07 11.69 17.93
CA GLY A 70 14.97 12.56 18.38
C GLY A 70 13.56 12.01 18.10
N TYR A 71 13.44 10.88 17.41
CA TYR A 71 12.17 10.26 17.06
C TYR A 71 11.75 9.24 18.13
N ILE A 72 10.44 9.00 18.22
CA ILE A 72 9.85 7.97 19.07
C ILE A 72 9.37 6.85 18.17
N CYS A 73 9.76 5.60 18.48
CA CYS A 73 9.17 4.43 17.87
C CYS A 73 7.87 4.09 18.61
N ALA A 74 6.72 4.33 17.98
CA ALA A 74 5.43 3.91 18.51
C ALA A 74 5.16 2.44 18.15
N ASP A 75 4.69 1.66 19.13
CA ASP A 75 4.25 0.28 18.89
C ASP A 75 2.92 0.26 18.11
N THR A 76 2.82 -0.63 17.13
CA THR A 76 1.61 -0.83 16.32
C THR A 76 1.33 -2.32 16.14
N THR A 77 0.07 -2.67 15.86
CA THR A 77 -0.33 -4.08 15.81
C THR A 77 0.46 -4.87 14.75
N ALA A 78 1.13 -5.95 15.19
CA ALA A 78 1.93 -6.83 14.34
C ALA A 78 1.10 -7.97 13.70
N ASP A 79 0.10 -7.64 12.88
CA ASP A 79 -0.83 -8.60 12.24
C ASP A 79 -0.60 -8.77 10.73
N GLY A 80 0.56 -8.34 10.23
CA GLY A 80 0.87 -8.27 8.80
C GLY A 80 0.23 -7.09 8.06
N ASN A 81 -0.54 -6.22 8.73
CA ASN A 81 -0.87 -4.87 8.27
C ASN A 81 0.12 -3.80 8.77
N CYS A 82 1.22 -4.17 9.44
CA CYS A 82 2.09 -3.24 10.17
C CYS A 82 2.45 -1.97 9.39
N LEU A 83 2.76 -2.05 8.09
CA LEU A 83 2.98 -0.88 7.24
C LEU A 83 1.80 0.11 7.27
N TYR A 84 0.59 -0.40 7.06
CA TYR A 84 -0.62 0.43 7.04
C TYR A 84 -1.08 0.82 8.43
N ASN A 85 -0.83 -0.01 9.46
CA ASN A 85 -1.05 0.33 10.86
C ASN A 85 -0.17 1.52 11.25
N ALA A 86 1.12 1.49 10.91
CA ALA A 86 2.05 2.59 11.16
C ALA A 86 1.59 3.90 10.49
N VAL A 87 1.18 3.86 9.22
CA VAL A 87 0.70 5.06 8.51
C VAL A 87 -0.66 5.52 9.04
N SER A 88 -1.56 4.61 9.38
CA SER A 88 -2.84 4.95 10.04
C SER A 88 -2.59 5.63 11.39
N TYR A 89 -1.69 5.06 12.19
CA TYR A 89 -1.32 5.59 13.50
C TYR A 89 -0.64 6.95 13.39
N PHE A 90 0.20 7.15 12.38
CA PHE A 90 0.80 8.45 12.09
C PHE A 90 -0.25 9.52 11.77
N PHE A 91 -1.31 9.18 11.03
CA PHE A 91 -2.32 10.15 10.63
C PHE A 91 -3.37 10.45 11.70
N ILE A 92 -3.79 9.45 12.48
CA ILE A 92 -4.96 9.57 13.38
C ILE A 92 -4.77 8.90 14.75
N HIS A 93 -3.56 8.46 15.10
CA HIS A 93 -3.25 7.74 16.35
C HIS A 93 -4.06 6.45 16.59
N GLU A 94 -4.60 5.88 15.52
CA GLU A 94 -5.34 4.61 15.53
C GLU A 94 -4.98 3.76 14.31
N ASN A 95 -5.23 2.45 14.38
CA ASN A 95 -5.04 1.52 13.26
C ASN A 95 -6.31 1.36 12.39
N SER A 96 -7.31 2.24 12.55
CA SER A 96 -8.63 2.09 11.95
C SER A 96 -8.67 2.36 10.44
N LEU A 97 -7.64 2.99 9.85
CA LEU A 97 -7.50 3.20 8.41
C LEU A 97 -6.68 2.13 7.69
N SER A 98 -6.09 1.17 8.38
CA SER A 98 -5.10 0.26 7.78
C SER A 98 -5.62 -0.55 6.59
N THR A 99 -6.87 -1.02 6.68
CA THR A 99 -7.49 -1.78 5.57
C THR A 99 -7.78 -0.87 4.38
N GLN A 100 -8.20 0.37 4.64
CA GLN A 100 -8.48 1.43 3.67
C GLN A 100 -7.19 1.82 2.92
N LEU A 101 -6.10 2.07 3.66
CA LEU A 101 -4.78 2.38 3.11
C LEU A 101 -4.23 1.24 2.26
N ARG A 102 -4.38 -0.02 2.72
CA ARG A 102 -4.02 -1.19 1.93
C ARG A 102 -4.76 -1.27 0.60
N LEU A 103 -6.09 -1.12 0.63
CA LEU A 103 -6.89 -1.15 -0.59
C LEU A 103 -6.49 0.00 -1.53
N SER A 104 -6.29 1.19 -1.00
CA SER A 104 -5.89 2.37 -1.78
C SER A 104 -4.54 2.14 -2.46
N THR A 105 -3.57 1.58 -1.74
CA THR A 105 -2.25 1.20 -2.26
C THR A 105 -2.36 0.19 -3.41
N ILE A 106 -3.17 -0.86 -3.23
CA ILE A 106 -3.41 -1.87 -4.28
C ILE A 106 -4.02 -1.25 -5.53
N LEU A 107 -5.06 -0.43 -5.35
CA LEU A 107 -5.75 0.19 -6.47
C LEU A 107 -4.86 1.21 -7.19
N GLU A 108 -4.00 1.91 -6.45
CA GLU A 108 -3.01 2.82 -7.01
C GLU A 108 -1.99 2.09 -7.88
N LEU A 109 -1.35 1.05 -7.33
CA LEU A 109 -0.39 0.24 -8.08
C LEU A 109 -1.04 -0.38 -9.32
N MET A 110 -2.30 -0.82 -9.23
CA MET A 110 -3.03 -1.32 -10.40
C MET A 110 -3.29 -0.22 -11.42
N ALA A 111 -3.76 0.95 -10.98
CA ALA A 111 -4.22 2.04 -11.84
C ALA A 111 -3.12 2.67 -12.70
N TYR A 112 -1.88 2.65 -12.21
CA TYR A 112 -0.68 3.22 -12.85
C TYR A 112 0.42 2.18 -12.99
N ALA A 113 0.04 0.92 -13.23
CA ALA A 113 0.97 -0.20 -13.23
C ALA A 113 2.13 -0.02 -14.23
N ASP A 114 1.86 0.57 -15.39
CA ASP A 114 2.88 0.91 -16.39
C ASP A 114 3.89 1.95 -15.88
N GLU A 115 3.43 2.98 -15.17
CA GLU A 115 4.31 3.98 -14.56
C GLU A 115 5.22 3.38 -13.48
N TYR A 116 4.72 2.44 -12.67
CA TYR A 116 5.52 1.79 -11.64
C TYR A 116 6.50 0.76 -12.21
N LEU A 117 6.08 -0.04 -13.19
CA LEU A 117 6.87 -1.14 -13.74
C LEU A 117 8.15 -0.68 -14.46
N VAL A 118 8.23 0.59 -14.87
CA VAL A 118 9.43 1.19 -15.48
C VAL A 118 10.41 1.79 -14.46
N LEU A 119 10.04 1.88 -13.18
CA LEU A 119 10.95 2.40 -12.16
C LEU A 119 11.99 1.34 -11.81
N GLU A 120 13.25 1.76 -11.66
CA GLU A 120 14.38 0.85 -11.39
C GLU A 120 14.11 -0.08 -10.20
N VAL A 121 13.45 0.41 -9.15
CA VAL A 121 13.11 -0.39 -7.97
C VAL A 121 12.25 -1.62 -8.32
N PHE A 122 11.29 -1.49 -9.25
CA PHE A 122 10.41 -2.59 -9.64
C PHE A 122 11.08 -3.56 -10.63
N GLU A 123 12.21 -3.18 -11.23
CA GLU A 123 13.04 -4.08 -12.03
C GLU A 123 13.92 -5.01 -11.17
N LYS A 124 14.10 -4.70 -9.88
CA LYS A 124 14.90 -5.53 -8.97
C LYS A 124 14.09 -6.65 -8.32
N ASP A 125 14.75 -7.79 -8.09
CA ASP A 125 14.10 -8.97 -7.54
C ASP A 125 13.77 -8.83 -6.03
N TYR A 126 14.50 -8.01 -5.27
CA TYR A 126 14.22 -7.85 -3.83
C TYR A 126 12.94 -7.04 -3.53
N SER A 127 12.32 -6.43 -4.55
CA SER A 127 11.14 -5.59 -4.40
C SER A 127 9.83 -6.37 -4.28
N TYR A 128 9.87 -7.70 -4.41
CA TYR A 128 8.71 -8.56 -4.26
C TYR A 128 9.00 -9.72 -3.32
N SER A 129 7.96 -10.31 -2.75
CA SER A 129 8.07 -11.46 -1.86
C SER A 129 8.46 -12.74 -2.62
N ASP A 130 9.18 -13.64 -1.96
CA ASP A 130 9.45 -15.01 -2.46
C ASP A 130 8.17 -15.73 -2.90
N ARG A 131 7.06 -15.43 -2.21
CA ARG A 131 5.75 -15.98 -2.53
C ARG A 131 5.21 -15.45 -3.86
N ALA A 132 5.36 -14.16 -4.14
CA ALA A 132 4.99 -13.60 -5.43
C ALA A 132 5.89 -14.17 -6.54
N PHE A 133 7.21 -14.20 -6.33
CA PHE A 133 8.16 -14.80 -7.28
C PHE A 133 7.87 -16.25 -7.59
N SER A 134 7.68 -17.09 -6.58
CA SER A 134 7.38 -18.52 -6.78
C SER A 134 6.05 -18.77 -7.49
N LYS A 135 5.09 -17.84 -7.38
CA LYS A 135 3.80 -17.90 -8.09
C LYS A 135 3.80 -17.19 -9.43
N ALA A 136 4.82 -16.37 -9.71
CA ALA A 136 4.99 -15.63 -10.94
C ALA A 136 5.44 -16.56 -12.07
N ASN A 137 4.57 -17.47 -12.49
CA ASN A 137 4.88 -18.42 -13.54
C ASN A 137 3.75 -18.46 -14.56
N ASN A 138 3.49 -17.31 -15.18
CA ASN A 138 2.37 -17.18 -16.11
C ASN A 138 2.77 -16.54 -17.44
N LYS A 139 2.68 -17.35 -18.51
CA LYS A 139 3.02 -16.94 -19.89
C LYS A 139 2.18 -15.75 -20.38
N ARG A 140 1.03 -15.45 -19.77
CA ARG A 140 0.20 -14.28 -20.12
C ARG A 140 0.86 -12.93 -19.83
N TYR A 141 1.81 -12.87 -18.91
CA TYR A 141 2.53 -11.64 -18.55
C TYR A 141 3.91 -11.58 -19.20
N GLN A 142 4.05 -12.05 -20.45
CA GLN A 142 5.27 -11.86 -21.23
C GLN A 142 5.16 -10.54 -22.00
N GLN A 143 5.43 -9.43 -21.30
CA GLN A 143 5.59 -8.12 -21.92
C GLN A 143 7.09 -7.80 -21.92
N PRO A 144 7.77 -7.80 -23.09
CA PRO A 144 9.21 -7.56 -23.16
C PRO A 144 9.65 -6.26 -22.50
N GLU A 145 8.76 -5.28 -22.45
CA GLU A 145 8.99 -3.96 -21.87
C GLU A 145 9.07 -4.00 -20.33
N TYR A 146 8.47 -5.00 -19.69
CA TYR A 146 8.40 -5.10 -18.23
C TYR A 146 8.95 -6.43 -17.75
N ARG A 147 10.20 -6.43 -17.28
CA ARG A 147 10.87 -7.63 -16.78
C ARG A 147 10.06 -8.35 -15.68
N ASN A 148 9.43 -7.58 -14.80
CA ASN A 148 8.84 -8.07 -13.55
C ASN A 148 7.32 -7.91 -13.46
N ILE A 149 6.62 -7.82 -14.60
CA ILE A 149 5.15 -7.74 -14.61
C ILE A 149 4.47 -8.95 -13.91
N ALA A 150 4.99 -10.16 -14.12
CA ALA A 150 4.43 -11.37 -13.49
C ALA A 150 4.56 -11.35 -11.95
N PRO A 151 5.75 -11.11 -11.35
CA PRO A 151 5.86 -10.96 -9.90
C PRO A 151 5.11 -9.76 -9.36
N PHE A 152 5.05 -8.64 -10.10
CA PHE A 152 4.24 -7.48 -9.73
C PHE A 152 2.75 -7.81 -9.54
N VAL A 153 2.13 -8.45 -10.54
CA VAL A 153 0.72 -8.83 -10.45
C VAL A 153 0.48 -9.88 -9.36
N ALA A 154 1.39 -10.85 -9.21
CA ALA A 154 1.32 -11.86 -8.17
C ALA A 154 1.37 -11.22 -6.77
N GLU A 155 2.21 -10.20 -6.59
CA GLU A 155 2.37 -9.46 -5.35
C GLU A 155 1.12 -8.65 -5.00
N ILE A 156 0.57 -7.88 -5.95
CA ILE A 156 -0.71 -7.18 -5.76
C ILE A 156 -1.83 -8.15 -5.34
N MET A 157 -1.85 -9.35 -5.95
CA MET A 157 -2.82 -10.38 -5.60
C MET A 157 -2.61 -10.94 -4.18
N GLU A 158 -1.36 -11.05 -3.70
CA GLU A 158 -1.06 -11.42 -2.32
C GLU A 158 -1.42 -10.29 -1.35
N MET A 159 -1.13 -9.03 -1.67
CA MET A 159 -1.51 -7.85 -0.88
C MET A 159 -3.03 -7.76 -0.66
N CYS A 160 -3.84 -8.28 -1.57
CA CYS A 160 -5.30 -8.35 -1.38
C CYS A 160 -5.74 -9.23 -0.19
N ARG A 161 -4.82 -9.98 0.44
CA ARG A 161 -5.10 -10.80 1.63
C ARG A 161 -4.89 -9.99 2.88
N ILE A 162 -5.92 -9.95 3.72
CA ILE A 162 -5.76 -9.36 5.05
C ILE A 162 -4.75 -10.18 5.85
N GLY A 163 -3.75 -9.49 6.40
CA GLY A 163 -2.63 -10.06 7.15
C GLY A 163 -1.44 -10.53 6.32
N ALA A 164 -1.48 -10.37 4.99
CA ALA A 164 -0.28 -10.55 4.18
C ALA A 164 0.65 -9.33 4.33
N TRP A 165 1.94 -9.61 4.53
CA TRP A 165 2.96 -8.57 4.55
C TRP A 165 3.04 -7.93 3.17
N SER A 166 3.24 -6.61 3.15
CA SER A 166 3.40 -5.87 1.91
C SER A 166 4.88 -5.73 1.58
N PRO A 167 5.24 -5.79 0.28
CA PRO A 167 6.62 -5.71 -0.16
C PRO A 167 7.14 -4.26 -0.10
N LEU A 168 8.43 -4.07 -0.39
CA LEU A 168 9.01 -2.73 -0.54
C LEU A 168 8.27 -1.89 -1.60
N GLY A 169 7.86 -2.51 -2.71
CA GLY A 169 7.09 -1.83 -3.77
C GLY A 169 5.77 -1.20 -3.29
N ALA A 170 5.19 -1.69 -2.19
CA ALA A 170 3.98 -1.11 -1.62
C ALA A 170 4.19 0.29 -1.04
N LEU A 171 5.41 0.65 -0.65
CA LEU A 171 5.72 1.99 -0.17
C LEU A 171 5.46 3.05 -1.25
N TYR A 172 5.78 2.74 -2.50
CA TYR A 172 5.58 3.67 -3.62
C TYR A 172 4.09 3.92 -3.89
N GLY A 173 3.31 2.84 -3.95
CA GLY A 173 1.85 2.96 -4.10
C GLY A 173 1.20 3.64 -2.90
N LEU A 174 1.67 3.37 -1.69
CA LEU A 174 1.15 3.99 -0.47
C LEU A 174 1.48 5.48 -0.41
N ALA A 175 2.70 5.87 -0.74
CA ALA A 175 3.11 7.27 -0.81
C ALA A 175 2.28 8.05 -1.83
N SER A 176 2.11 7.50 -3.04
CA SER A 176 1.30 8.16 -4.08
C SER A 176 -0.18 8.26 -3.68
N ALA A 177 -0.75 7.18 -3.12
CA ALA A 177 -2.11 7.21 -2.61
C ALA A 177 -2.27 8.24 -1.47
N ALA A 178 -1.32 8.29 -0.53
CA ALA A 178 -1.32 9.22 0.59
C ALA A 178 -1.14 10.68 0.15
N LEU A 179 -0.33 10.96 -0.87
CA LEU A 179 -0.14 12.32 -1.40
C LEU A 179 -1.40 12.87 -2.09
N GLN A 180 -2.24 12.02 -2.67
CA GLN A 180 -3.52 12.44 -3.24
C GLN A 180 -4.59 12.69 -2.18
N ILE A 181 -4.34 12.16 -1.00
CA ILE A 181 -5.18 12.25 0.18
C ILE A 181 -4.78 13.49 1.02
N TRP A 182 -3.49 13.81 1.06
CA TRP A 182 -2.92 14.92 1.80
C TRP A 182 -2.90 16.19 0.91
N PRO A 183 -3.56 17.30 1.29
CA PRO A 183 -3.46 18.52 0.50
C PRO A 183 -2.02 19.02 0.49
N PRO A 184 -1.47 19.51 -0.64
CA PRO A 184 -0.11 20.04 -0.67
C PRO A 184 0.03 21.15 0.38
N LEU A 185 1.09 21.07 1.18
CA LEU A 185 1.53 22.11 2.13
C LEU A 185 1.76 23.41 1.34
N GLY A 186 0.71 24.20 1.17
CA GLY A 186 0.75 25.39 0.32
C GLY A 186 -0.60 26.03 -0.04
N ALA A 187 -1.74 25.46 0.35
CA ALA A 187 -3.06 26.06 0.07
C ALA A 187 -3.55 27.07 1.12
N HIS A 188 -2.74 27.37 2.13
CA HIS A 188 -3.01 28.42 3.12
C HIS A 188 -1.77 29.33 3.26
N MET A 189 -1.61 30.23 2.29
CA MET A 189 -0.88 31.48 2.44
C MET A 189 -1.77 32.62 1.95
#